data_AF-A0A1F9Y8V9-F1
#
_entry.id   AF-A0A1F9Y8V9-F1
#
_cell.length_a   1.000
_cell.length_b   1.000
_cell.length_c   1.000
_cell.angle_alpha   90.00
_cell.angle_beta   90.00
_cell.angle_gamma   90.00
#
_symmetry.space_group_name_H-M   'P 1'
#
loop_
_entity.id
_entity.type
_entity.pdbx_description
1 polymer ?
#
loop_
_entity_poly.entity_id
_entity_poly.type
_entity_poly.pdbx_seq_one_letter_code
_entity_poly.pdbx_strand_id
1 'polypeptide(L)'
;MKKIIPSLKNRLGNEKGFTLVELIGVLAIISILISAIAPNIVREISRATATAEDSELTAVTDALMRVAQDRHIIPDTTIGQWDVLAADYLAIPADRVLNNKGVGSRRLISRPTNDLGGNPYDQAAAFNDGLLPEGTLPADITPPRQVRMLLVSNLDTVVSATTLNNADFDAVWNQTSGAIPAGFTESEKLRIARINFSSLFYPVTMSCTSIADAPKWALDNETEKALSATSIFTVYLMAGTRITLIAGGVSVAMLAVNKTLGLTYDGSWSF
;
A
#
# COMPACT_ATOMS: atom_id res chain seq x y z
N MET A 1 -3.83 101.13 -6.56
CA MET A 1 -4.91 100.11 -6.49
C MET A 1 -4.44 98.96 -5.60
N LYS A 2 -5.17 98.69 -4.53
CA LYS A 2 -4.85 97.73 -3.46
C LYS A 2 -5.45 96.37 -3.83
N LYS A 3 -4.64 95.34 -4.11
CA LYS A 3 -5.12 94.00 -4.44
C LYS A 3 -4.95 93.11 -3.20
N ILE A 4 -6.06 92.83 -2.53
CA ILE A 4 -6.14 91.93 -1.36
C ILE A 4 -6.19 90.50 -1.88
N ILE A 5 -5.23 89.66 -1.50
CA ILE A 5 -5.22 88.22 -1.78
C ILE A 5 -5.74 87.51 -0.52
N PRO A 6 -6.78 86.66 -0.59
CA PRO A 6 -7.25 85.92 0.58
C PRO A 6 -6.27 84.80 0.93
N SER A 7 -5.87 84.69 2.20
CA SER A 7 -5.02 83.60 2.66
C SER A 7 -5.80 82.28 2.68
N LEU A 8 -5.35 81.30 1.91
CA LEU A 8 -5.79 79.91 2.03
C LEU A 8 -5.34 79.37 3.38
N LYS A 9 -6.30 79.28 4.31
CA LYS A 9 -6.12 78.70 5.64
C LYS A 9 -5.92 77.19 5.47
N ASN A 10 -4.67 76.74 5.50
CA ASN A 10 -4.31 75.33 5.50
C ASN A 10 -5.02 74.62 6.65
N ARG A 11 -6.03 73.82 6.33
CA ARG A 11 -6.54 72.76 7.20
C ARG A 11 -5.57 71.58 7.09
N LEU A 12 -4.40 71.71 7.69
CA LEU A 12 -3.58 70.55 8.01
C LEU A 12 -4.36 69.76 9.06
N GLY A 13 -4.97 68.66 8.61
CA GLY A 13 -5.60 67.69 9.48
C GLY A 13 -4.62 67.30 10.58
N ASN A 14 -5.07 67.38 11.82
CA ASN A 14 -4.31 67.07 13.01
C ASN A 14 -4.14 65.54 13.06
N GLU A 15 -3.20 65.00 12.29
CA GLU A 15 -2.83 63.58 12.38
C GLU A 15 -2.08 63.39 13.70
N LYS A 16 -2.82 62.92 14.71
CA LYS A 16 -2.26 62.55 16.01
C LYS A 16 -1.40 61.30 15.80
N GLY A 17 -0.09 61.45 15.91
CA GLY A 17 0.83 60.31 15.97
C GLY A 17 0.52 59.42 17.17
N PHE A 18 0.57 58.10 16.99
CA PHE A 18 0.42 57.13 18.07
C PHE A 18 1.55 57.28 19.09
N THR A 19 1.20 57.24 20.38
CA THR A 19 2.20 57.30 21.45
C THR A 19 2.90 55.95 21.63
N LEU A 20 4.16 55.96 22.11
CA LEU A 20 4.92 54.73 22.38
C LEU A 20 4.19 53.82 23.40
N VAL A 21 3.53 54.42 24.39
CA VAL A 21 2.77 53.69 25.41
C VAL A 21 1.55 52.98 24.82
N GLU A 22 0.83 53.60 23.87
CA GLU A 22 -0.27 52.94 23.16
C GLU A 22 0.21 51.72 22.35
N LEU A 23 1.37 51.83 21.68
CA LEU A 23 1.94 50.72 20.93
C LEU A 23 2.32 49.53 21.83
N ILE A 24 2.94 49.81 22.99
CA ILE A 24 3.29 48.77 23.97
C ILE A 24 2.03 48.10 24.53
N GLY A 25 0.98 48.87 24.81
CA GLY A 25 -0.31 48.33 25.26
C GLY A 25 -0.94 47.38 24.24
N VAL A 26 -0.95 47.76 22.95
CA VAL A 26 -1.47 46.92 21.86
C VAL A 26 -0.65 45.64 21.71
N LEU A 27 0.68 45.74 21.70
CA LEU A 27 1.55 44.56 21.59
C LEU A 27 1.39 43.61 22.78
N ALA A 28 1.17 44.14 23.99
CA ALA A 28 0.92 43.32 25.18
C ALA A 28 -0.38 42.50 25.04
N ILE A 29 -1.47 43.14 24.58
CA ILE A 29 -2.75 42.44 24.37
C ILE A 29 -2.63 41.38 23.27
N ILE A 30 -1.98 41.72 22.14
CA ILE A 30 -1.74 40.76 21.05
C ILE A 30 -0.91 39.56 21.56
N SER A 31 0.11 39.81 22.37
CA SER A 31 0.96 38.75 22.93
C SER A 31 0.16 37.79 23.83
N ILE A 32 -0.73 38.32 24.67
CA ILE A 32 -1.61 37.51 25.53
C ILE A 32 -2.56 36.66 24.68
N LEU A 33 -3.16 37.26 23.64
CA LEU A 33 -4.06 36.56 22.73
C LEU A 33 -3.34 35.45 21.96
N ILE A 34 -2.16 35.74 21.41
CA ILE A 34 -1.33 34.74 20.72
C ILE A 34 -0.95 33.61 21.68
N SER A 35 -0.54 33.94 22.92
CA SER A 35 -0.20 32.93 23.92
C SER A 35 -1.36 31.99 24.25
N ALA A 36 -2.61 32.49 24.21
CA ALA A 36 -3.79 31.67 24.47
C ALA A 36 -4.18 30.79 23.27
N ILE A 37 -3.95 31.24 22.04
CA ILE A 37 -4.45 30.57 20.82
C ILE A 37 -3.38 29.67 20.17
N ALA A 38 -2.09 29.99 20.31
CA ALA A 38 -0.99 29.28 19.66
C ALA A 38 -1.01 27.75 19.85
N PRO A 39 -1.24 27.19 21.06
CA PRO A 39 -1.26 25.74 21.24
C PRO A 39 -2.34 25.04 20.41
N ASN A 40 -3.50 25.68 20.26
CA ASN A 40 -4.62 25.13 19.50
C ASN A 40 -4.31 25.09 18.00
N ILE A 41 -3.70 26.15 17.46
CA ILE A 41 -3.30 26.20 16.05
C ILE A 41 -2.25 25.11 15.75
N VAL A 42 -1.26 24.93 16.62
CA VAL A 42 -0.22 23.92 16.43
C VAL A 42 -0.82 22.51 16.40
N ARG A 43 -1.75 22.20 17.31
CA ARG A 43 -2.42 20.90 17.32
C ARG A 43 -3.28 20.68 16.07
N GLU A 44 -3.95 21.72 15.58
CA GLU A 44 -4.75 21.63 14.37
C GLU A 44 -3.90 21.36 13.13
N ILE A 45 -2.73 22.01 13.01
CA ILE A 45 -1.78 21.74 11.93
C ILE A 45 -1.28 20.29 12.02
N SER A 46 -0.93 19.80 13.22
CA SER A 46 -0.50 18.41 13.44
C SER A 46 -1.56 17.40 12.99
N ARG A 47 -2.83 17.68 13.28
CA ARG A 47 -3.96 16.85 12.84
C ARG A 47 -4.14 16.88 11.33
N ALA A 48 -4.07 18.07 10.73
CA ALA A 48 -4.15 18.22 9.29
C ALA A 48 -3.01 17.44 8.58
N THR A 49 -1.78 17.47 9.13
CA THR A 49 -0.66 16.68 8.60
C THR A 49 -0.89 15.18 8.75
N ALA A 50 -1.45 14.73 9.88
CA ALA A 50 -1.78 13.32 10.10
C ALA A 50 -2.85 12.83 9.12
N THR A 51 -3.91 13.61 8.90
CA THR A 51 -4.96 13.29 7.93
C THR A 51 -4.45 13.28 6.49
N ALA A 52 -3.57 14.23 6.13
CA ALA A 52 -2.93 14.22 4.82
C ALA A 52 -2.05 12.98 4.64
N GLU A 53 -1.33 12.58 5.68
CA GLU A 53 -0.50 11.36 5.66
C GLU A 53 -1.35 10.10 5.51
N ASP A 54 -2.50 9.99 6.19
CA ASP A 54 -3.41 8.85 6.02
C ASP A 54 -3.88 8.71 4.57
N SER A 55 -4.16 9.83 3.91
CA SER A 55 -4.54 9.83 2.49
C SER A 55 -3.38 9.40 1.60
N GLU A 56 -2.15 9.85 1.88
CA GLU A 56 -0.97 9.44 1.12
C GLU A 56 -0.65 7.96 1.34
N LEU A 57 -0.76 7.46 2.57
CA LEU A 57 -0.59 6.05 2.90
C LEU A 57 -1.61 5.19 2.15
N THR A 58 -2.88 5.59 2.16
CA THR A 58 -3.94 4.87 1.44
C THR A 58 -3.64 4.80 -0.06
N ALA A 59 -3.20 5.91 -0.67
CA ALA A 59 -2.83 5.93 -2.08
C ALA A 59 -1.64 4.99 -2.38
N VAL A 60 -0.63 4.95 -1.51
CA VAL A 60 0.51 4.02 -1.65
C VAL A 60 0.07 2.58 -1.46
N THR A 61 -0.77 2.28 -0.47
CA THR A 61 -1.27 0.91 -0.28
C THR A 61 -2.10 0.47 -1.48
N ASP A 62 -3.00 1.32 -1.98
CA ASP A 62 -3.81 1.01 -3.17
C ASP A 62 -2.95 0.76 -4.40
N ALA A 63 -1.89 1.56 -4.60
CA ALA A 63 -0.93 1.34 -5.66
C ALA A 63 -0.23 -0.03 -5.54
N LEU A 64 0.19 -0.42 -4.33
CA LEU A 64 0.80 -1.72 -4.10
C LEU A 64 -0.17 -2.89 -4.35
N MET A 65 -1.45 -2.77 -3.94
CA MET A 65 -2.47 -3.77 -4.27
C MET A 65 -2.69 -3.88 -5.79
N ARG A 66 -2.72 -2.75 -6.50
CA ARG A 66 -2.88 -2.71 -7.96
C ARG A 66 -1.70 -3.34 -8.67
N VAL A 67 -0.47 -2.99 -8.28
CA VAL A 67 0.74 -3.60 -8.83
C VAL A 67 0.73 -5.11 -8.60
N ALA A 68 0.32 -5.58 -7.43
CA ALA A 68 0.20 -7.01 -7.16
C ALA A 68 -0.84 -7.70 -8.05
N GLN A 69 -1.97 -7.06 -8.33
CA GLN A 69 -2.99 -7.57 -9.25
C GLN A 69 -2.51 -7.58 -10.72
N ASP A 70 -1.86 -6.51 -11.16
CA ASP A 70 -1.51 -6.31 -12.57
C ASP A 70 -0.27 -7.10 -12.98
N ARG A 71 0.71 -7.23 -12.07
CA ARG A 71 1.99 -7.91 -12.33
C ARG A 71 2.09 -9.30 -11.71
N HIS A 72 1.09 -9.72 -10.94
CA HIS A 72 1.10 -10.96 -10.14
C HIS A 72 2.35 -11.10 -9.25
N ILE A 73 2.84 -9.97 -8.75
CA ILE A 73 4.04 -9.88 -7.89
C ILE A 73 3.69 -9.12 -6.60
N ILE A 74 4.00 -9.73 -5.46
CA ILE A 74 3.98 -9.05 -4.16
C ILE A 74 5.43 -8.64 -3.84
N PRO A 75 5.69 -7.35 -3.60
CA PRO A 75 7.07 -6.86 -3.47
C PRO A 75 7.74 -7.30 -2.17
N ASP A 76 9.06 -7.17 -2.14
CA ASP A 76 9.82 -7.20 -0.88
C ASP A 76 9.75 -5.84 -0.16
N THR A 77 10.14 -5.83 1.11
CA THR A 77 10.25 -4.68 1.99
C THR A 77 11.50 -3.82 1.76
N THR A 78 12.45 -4.28 0.92
CA THR A 78 13.69 -3.57 0.61
C THR A 78 13.42 -2.23 -0.08
N ILE A 79 14.06 -1.16 0.42
CA ILE A 79 14.03 0.17 -0.20
C ILE A 79 14.72 0.12 -1.56
N GLY A 80 14.13 0.78 -2.56
CA GLY A 80 14.48 0.70 -3.97
C GLY A 80 13.69 -0.36 -4.74
N GLN A 81 12.82 -1.13 -4.07
CA GLN A 81 11.97 -2.13 -4.72
C GLN A 81 10.49 -1.77 -4.60
N TRP A 82 9.89 -1.85 -3.40
CA TRP A 82 8.45 -1.59 -3.24
C TRP A 82 8.08 -0.12 -3.52
N ASP A 83 8.95 0.80 -3.14
CA ASP A 83 8.75 2.24 -3.32
C ASP A 83 8.82 2.64 -4.79
N VAL A 84 9.73 2.03 -5.56
CA VAL A 84 9.80 2.22 -7.02
C VAL A 84 8.56 1.66 -7.69
N LEU A 85 8.08 0.50 -7.27
CA LEU A 85 6.84 -0.11 -7.80
C LEU A 85 5.60 0.76 -7.52
N ALA A 86 5.44 1.25 -6.29
CA ALA A 86 4.36 2.15 -5.94
C ALA A 86 4.47 3.50 -6.66
N ALA A 87 5.68 4.04 -6.78
CA ALA A 87 5.97 5.31 -7.44
C ALA A 87 5.65 5.27 -8.94
N ASP A 88 6.03 4.17 -9.62
CA ASP A 88 5.72 3.92 -11.02
C ASP A 88 4.21 3.90 -11.26
N TYR A 89 3.46 3.20 -10.41
CA TYR A 89 1.99 3.15 -10.52
C TYR A 89 1.33 4.51 -10.23
N LEU A 90 1.82 5.26 -9.24
CA LEU A 90 1.31 6.58 -8.87
C LEU A 90 1.79 7.71 -9.79
N ALA A 91 2.74 7.44 -10.68
CA ALA A 91 3.44 8.44 -11.50
C ALA A 91 4.05 9.60 -10.67
N ILE A 92 4.64 9.26 -9.52
CA ILE A 92 5.35 10.21 -8.64
C ILE A 92 6.80 9.76 -8.41
N PRO A 93 7.70 10.63 -7.94
CA PRO A 93 9.06 10.19 -7.57
C PRO A 93 9.05 9.21 -6.39
N ALA A 94 9.92 8.19 -6.40
CA ALA A 94 10.05 7.22 -5.29
C ALA A 94 10.37 7.89 -3.94
N ASP A 95 11.12 8.99 -3.95
CA ASP A 95 11.39 9.80 -2.76
C ASP A 95 10.10 10.32 -2.08
N ARG A 96 9.05 10.63 -2.87
CA ARG A 96 7.73 11.04 -2.37
C ARG A 96 6.94 9.90 -1.76
N VAL A 97 7.24 8.65 -2.12
CA VAL A 97 6.69 7.46 -1.49
C VAL A 97 7.45 7.17 -0.18
N LEU A 98 8.77 7.30 -0.19
CA LEU A 98 9.62 7.01 0.97
C LEU A 98 9.51 8.04 2.09
N ASN A 99 9.29 9.31 1.77
CA ASN A 99 9.31 10.39 2.76
C ASN A 99 7.92 11.03 2.91
N ASN A 100 7.58 11.34 4.15
CA ASN A 100 6.38 12.12 4.45
C ASN A 100 6.72 13.62 4.42
N LYS A 101 5.69 14.47 4.55
CA LYS A 101 5.87 15.94 4.59
C LYS A 101 6.47 16.46 5.89
N GLY A 102 6.68 15.59 6.88
CA GLY A 102 7.38 15.88 8.13
C GLY A 102 8.88 15.65 8.01
N VAL A 103 9.52 15.28 9.13
CA VAL A 103 10.96 14.98 9.19
C VAL A 103 11.22 13.47 9.06
N GLY A 104 10.16 12.66 9.05
CA GLY A 104 10.28 11.20 9.07
C GLY A 104 10.06 10.53 7.72
N SER A 105 10.06 9.20 7.77
CA SER A 105 10.05 8.33 6.59
C SER A 105 8.98 7.24 6.72
N ARG A 106 8.56 6.71 5.58
CA ARG A 106 7.72 5.52 5.47
C ARG A 106 8.56 4.25 5.39
N ARG A 107 8.06 3.17 5.96
CA ARG A 107 8.67 1.83 5.90
C ARG A 107 7.61 0.79 5.64
N LEU A 108 7.87 -0.08 4.69
CA LEU A 108 7.08 -1.28 4.46
C LEU A 108 7.64 -2.41 5.33
N ILE A 109 6.77 -3.08 6.07
CA ILE A 109 7.11 -4.20 6.93
C ILE A 109 6.19 -5.35 6.55
N SER A 110 6.76 -6.51 6.24
CA SER A 110 6.00 -7.72 5.96
C SER A 110 5.95 -8.63 7.17
N ARG A 111 4.90 -9.46 7.23
CA ARG A 111 4.89 -10.59 8.16
C ARG A 111 5.99 -11.58 7.76
N PRO A 112 6.91 -11.99 8.67
CA PRO A 112 8.05 -12.82 8.31
C PRO A 112 7.70 -14.16 7.68
N THR A 113 6.72 -14.88 8.23
CA THR A 113 6.19 -16.08 7.58
C THR A 113 4.86 -15.73 6.94
N ASN A 114 4.81 -15.81 5.61
CA ASN A 114 3.58 -15.77 4.85
C ASN A 114 3.28 -17.17 4.29
N ASP A 115 2.04 -17.40 3.87
CA ASP A 115 1.64 -18.69 3.29
C ASP A 115 2.20 -18.91 1.87
N LEU A 116 3.00 -17.97 1.36
CA LEU A 116 3.57 -17.97 0.00
C LEU A 116 5.06 -18.37 -0.01
N GLY A 117 5.64 -18.73 1.14
CA GLY A 117 7.05 -19.13 1.26
C GLY A 117 8.06 -17.98 1.33
N GLY A 118 7.60 -16.73 1.42
CA GLY A 118 8.43 -15.53 1.57
C GLY A 118 7.96 -14.35 0.72
N ASN A 119 8.60 -13.20 0.91
CA ASN A 119 8.52 -12.06 -0.02
C ASN A 119 9.93 -11.78 -0.57
N PRO A 120 10.08 -11.32 -1.82
CA PRO A 120 9.01 -11.06 -2.78
C PRO A 120 8.35 -12.35 -3.26
N TYR A 121 7.06 -12.29 -3.57
CA TYR A 121 6.36 -13.40 -4.21
C TYR A 121 6.14 -13.05 -5.68
N ASP A 122 6.54 -13.97 -6.56
CA ASP A 122 6.32 -13.89 -8.01
C ASP A 122 5.59 -15.17 -8.42
N GLN A 123 4.35 -15.00 -8.90
CA GLN A 123 3.51 -16.13 -9.29
C GLN A 123 4.12 -16.89 -10.48
N ALA A 124 4.66 -16.19 -11.48
CA ALA A 124 5.26 -16.83 -12.63
C ALA A 124 6.45 -17.70 -12.20
N ALA A 125 7.33 -17.16 -11.35
CA ALA A 125 8.47 -17.90 -10.81
C ALA A 125 8.03 -19.12 -9.98
N ALA A 126 7.01 -18.96 -9.13
CA ALA A 126 6.49 -20.05 -8.28
C ALA A 126 5.90 -21.21 -9.09
N PHE A 127 5.40 -20.95 -10.30
CA PHE A 127 4.91 -21.98 -11.21
C PHE A 127 5.96 -22.46 -12.22
N ASN A 128 7.02 -21.70 -12.47
CA ASN A 128 8.09 -22.12 -13.37
C ASN A 128 8.99 -23.18 -12.71
N ASP A 129 9.29 -23.05 -11.41
CA ASP A 129 10.10 -23.99 -10.67
C ASP A 129 9.31 -25.28 -10.35
N GLY A 130 9.77 -26.44 -10.83
CA GLY A 130 9.18 -27.75 -10.57
C GLY A 130 8.55 -28.48 -11.78
N LEU A 131 8.69 -29.82 -11.78
CA LEU A 131 8.10 -30.76 -12.73
C LEU A 131 6.63 -31.08 -12.44
N LEU A 132 6.10 -30.62 -11.29
CA LEU A 132 4.74 -30.88 -10.85
C LEU A 132 3.76 -29.87 -11.47
N PRO A 133 2.54 -30.27 -11.82
CA PRO A 133 1.56 -29.38 -12.41
C PRO A 133 1.18 -28.22 -11.49
N GLU A 134 1.22 -28.39 -10.16
CA GLU A 134 0.89 -27.39 -9.16
C GLU A 134 2.02 -26.37 -8.83
N GLY A 135 3.24 -26.54 -9.38
CA GLY A 135 4.39 -25.67 -9.09
C GLY A 135 5.06 -25.92 -7.73
N THR A 136 5.82 -24.93 -7.23
CA THR A 136 6.45 -24.96 -5.89
C THR A 136 5.57 -24.37 -4.79
N LEU A 137 4.37 -23.90 -5.13
CA LEU A 137 3.43 -23.46 -4.13
C LEU A 137 3.07 -24.63 -3.20
N PRO A 138 2.88 -24.39 -1.89
CA PRO A 138 2.42 -25.43 -0.99
C PRO A 138 1.12 -25.99 -1.56
N ALA A 139 1.08 -27.30 -1.86
CA ALA A 139 -0.13 -28.00 -2.32
C ALA A 139 -1.24 -28.06 -1.25
N ASP A 140 -1.17 -27.19 -0.25
CA ASP A 140 -2.14 -27.11 0.83
C ASP A 140 -3.44 -26.50 0.31
N ILE A 141 -4.52 -27.22 0.56
CA ILE A 141 -5.93 -26.90 0.30
C ILE A 141 -6.44 -25.64 1.03
N THR A 142 -5.55 -24.84 1.63
CA THR A 142 -5.90 -23.68 2.43
C THR A 142 -5.53 -22.40 1.71
N PRO A 143 -6.47 -21.45 1.56
CA PRO A 143 -6.18 -20.17 0.91
C PRO A 143 -5.09 -19.42 1.70
N PRO A 144 -4.21 -18.66 1.03
CA PRO A 144 -3.32 -17.74 1.70
C PRO A 144 -4.13 -16.77 2.58
N ARG A 145 -3.85 -16.73 3.88
CA ARG A 145 -4.53 -15.91 4.91
C ARG A 145 -3.60 -14.90 5.60
N GLN A 146 -2.30 -15.17 5.53
CA GLN A 146 -1.24 -14.45 6.25
C GLN A 146 -0.43 -13.53 5.32
N VAL A 147 -0.93 -13.25 4.11
CA VAL A 147 -0.24 -12.40 3.14
C VAL A 147 -0.55 -10.93 3.44
N ARG A 148 0.17 -10.38 4.42
CA ARG A 148 -0.08 -9.05 5.00
C ARG A 148 1.18 -8.22 5.10
N MET A 149 1.01 -6.91 4.94
CA MET A 149 2.07 -5.91 5.13
C MET A 149 1.55 -4.68 5.86
N LEU A 150 2.46 -4.00 6.54
CA LEU A 150 2.24 -2.74 7.22
C LEU A 150 3.07 -1.66 6.53
N LEU A 151 2.43 -0.56 6.15
CA LEU A 151 3.12 0.65 5.73
C LEU A 151 3.09 1.63 6.90
N VAL A 152 4.23 1.79 7.56
CA VAL A 152 4.39 2.59 8.77
C VAL A 152 5.02 3.93 8.41
N SER A 153 4.42 5.03 8.86
CA SER A 153 4.94 6.38 8.72
C SER A 153 4.96 7.09 10.05
N ASN A 154 6.06 7.77 10.34
CA ASN A 154 6.20 8.60 11.52
C ASN A 154 6.52 10.03 11.08
N LEU A 155 5.72 11.01 11.50
CA LEU A 155 5.86 12.41 11.08
C LEU A 155 7.03 13.14 11.76
N ASP A 156 7.48 12.66 12.91
CA ASP A 156 8.49 13.34 13.74
C ASP A 156 9.90 12.76 13.56
N THR A 157 10.00 11.46 13.30
CA THR A 157 11.27 10.75 13.27
C THR A 157 11.32 9.73 12.15
N VAL A 158 12.53 9.38 11.72
CA VAL A 158 12.76 8.26 10.80
C VAL A 158 12.27 6.97 11.46
N VAL A 159 11.46 6.19 10.73
CA VAL A 159 11.06 4.84 11.16
C VAL A 159 12.25 3.91 10.92
N SER A 160 12.81 3.35 12.00
CA SER A 160 13.87 2.35 11.91
C SER A 160 13.37 1.12 11.17
N ALA A 161 14.23 0.55 10.31
CA ALA A 161 13.95 -0.72 9.65
C ALA A 161 14.02 -1.84 10.70
N THR A 162 12.87 -2.21 11.26
CA THR A 162 12.77 -3.29 12.25
C THR A 162 11.97 -4.43 11.64
N THR A 163 12.59 -5.60 11.51
CA THR A 163 11.87 -6.83 11.23
C THR A 163 11.08 -7.22 12.49
N LEU A 164 9.76 -7.30 12.38
CA LEU A 164 8.89 -7.77 13.47
C LEU A 164 8.80 -9.29 13.39
N ASN A 165 8.80 -10.01 14.52
CA ASN A 165 8.39 -11.43 14.49
C ASN A 165 6.87 -11.54 14.22
N ASN A 166 6.35 -12.76 14.00
CA ASN A 166 4.92 -12.93 13.69
C ASN A 166 3.98 -12.40 14.79
N ALA A 167 4.30 -12.64 16.06
CA ALA A 167 3.45 -12.20 17.18
C ALA A 167 3.45 -10.67 17.30
N ASP A 168 4.63 -10.06 17.17
CA ASP A 168 4.82 -8.61 17.16
C ASP A 168 4.07 -7.98 15.97
N PHE A 169 4.22 -8.55 14.77
CA PHE A 169 3.50 -8.10 13.58
C PHE A 169 1.98 -8.17 13.80
N ASP A 170 1.48 -9.30 14.32
CA ASP A 170 0.05 -9.49 14.58
C ASP A 170 -0.46 -8.53 15.68
N ALA A 171 0.37 -8.20 16.68
CA ALA A 171 0.06 -7.20 17.71
C ALA A 171 -0.01 -5.78 17.13
N VAL A 172 0.93 -5.39 16.26
CA VAL A 172 0.89 -4.11 15.54
C VAL A 172 -0.29 -4.04 14.58
N TRP A 173 -0.55 -5.12 13.84
CA TRP A 173 -1.68 -5.22 12.94
C TRP A 173 -3.01 -4.98 13.65
N ASN A 174 -3.22 -5.65 14.79
CA ASN A 174 -4.47 -5.57 15.55
C ASN A 174 -4.52 -4.40 16.56
N GLN A 175 -3.42 -3.68 16.77
CA GLN A 175 -3.26 -2.68 17.83
C GLN A 175 -3.72 -3.22 19.21
N THR A 176 -3.33 -4.45 19.53
CA THR A 176 -3.74 -5.11 20.78
C THR A 176 -2.96 -4.54 21.98
N SER A 177 -3.67 -3.84 22.86
CA SER A 177 -3.09 -3.19 24.04
C SER A 177 -2.21 -4.14 24.87
N GLY A 178 -1.01 -3.66 25.27
CA GLY A 178 -0.08 -4.38 26.14
C GLY A 178 0.90 -5.34 25.45
N ALA A 179 0.73 -5.61 24.15
CA ALA A 179 1.63 -6.48 23.38
C ALA A 179 2.30 -5.78 22.18
N ILE A 180 2.02 -4.48 21.96
CA ILE A 180 2.58 -3.72 20.85
C ILE A 180 4.07 -3.40 21.13
N PRO A 181 5.00 -3.75 20.24
CA PRO A 181 6.39 -3.33 20.34
C PRO A 181 6.52 -1.80 20.45
N ALA A 182 7.52 -1.35 21.20
CA ALA A 182 7.77 0.08 21.38
C ALA A 182 7.95 0.78 20.02
N GLY A 183 7.27 1.91 19.84
CA GLY A 183 7.32 2.70 18.60
C GLY A 183 6.32 2.27 17.51
N PHE A 184 5.43 1.31 17.78
CA PHE A 184 4.40 0.86 16.83
C PHE A 184 2.95 1.14 17.28
N THR A 185 2.77 1.96 18.31
CA THR A 185 1.45 2.41 18.77
C THR A 185 0.97 3.58 17.91
N GLU A 186 -0.15 3.41 17.22
CA GLU A 186 -0.74 4.48 16.39
C GLU A 186 -1.03 5.74 17.20
N SER A 187 -0.77 6.90 16.60
CA SER A 187 -1.00 8.21 17.21
C SER A 187 -1.22 9.30 16.15
N GLU A 188 -1.31 10.56 16.56
CA GLU A 188 -1.31 11.70 15.62
C GLU A 188 0.02 11.78 14.83
N LYS A 189 1.10 11.15 15.31
CA LYS A 189 2.43 11.20 14.70
C LYS A 189 2.80 9.92 13.97
N LEU A 190 2.44 8.76 14.53
CA LEU A 190 2.68 7.46 13.94
C LEU A 190 1.40 6.95 13.27
N ARG A 191 1.44 6.84 11.94
CA ARG A 191 0.35 6.36 11.10
C ARG A 191 0.73 5.01 10.50
N ILE A 192 -0.20 4.06 10.52
CA ILE A 192 0.04 2.70 10.02
C ILE A 192 -1.09 2.33 9.07
N ALA A 193 -0.75 2.11 7.80
CA ALA A 193 -1.66 1.53 6.83
C ALA A 193 -1.44 0.02 6.73
N ARG A 194 -2.53 -0.71 6.52
CA ARG A 194 -2.57 -2.16 6.53
C ARG A 194 -2.91 -2.66 5.14
N ILE A 195 -2.10 -3.58 4.64
CA ILE A 195 -2.29 -4.22 3.35
C ILE A 195 -2.55 -5.70 3.58
N ASN A 196 -3.64 -6.21 3.00
CA ASN A 196 -3.95 -7.63 2.99
C ASN A 196 -4.11 -8.11 1.55
N PHE A 197 -3.14 -8.88 1.07
CA PHE A 197 -3.14 -9.44 -0.28
C PHE A 197 -3.92 -10.76 -0.38
N SER A 198 -4.37 -11.33 0.75
CA SER A 198 -5.10 -12.61 0.77
C SER A 198 -6.36 -12.58 -0.11
N SER A 199 -7.01 -11.43 -0.26
CA SER A 199 -8.20 -11.25 -1.10
C SER A 199 -7.90 -11.30 -2.61
N LEU A 200 -6.63 -11.25 -3.01
CA LEU A 200 -6.23 -11.34 -4.42
C LEU A 200 -6.26 -12.78 -4.92
N PHE A 201 -6.25 -13.76 -4.03
CA PHE A 201 -6.11 -15.17 -4.40
C PHE A 201 -7.48 -15.85 -4.54
N TYR A 202 -7.68 -16.52 -5.67
CA TYR A 202 -8.84 -17.36 -5.92
C TYR A 202 -8.42 -18.83 -6.09
N PRO A 203 -9.20 -19.78 -5.56
CA PRO A 203 -8.93 -21.19 -5.75
C PRO A 203 -9.23 -21.62 -7.19
N VAL A 204 -8.30 -22.37 -7.78
CA VAL A 204 -8.45 -23.06 -9.05
C VAL A 204 -8.21 -24.54 -8.79
N THR A 205 -9.28 -25.31 -8.84
CA THR A 205 -9.24 -26.76 -8.67
C THR A 205 -9.13 -27.41 -10.04
N MET A 206 -8.12 -28.24 -10.23
CA MET A 206 -7.94 -29.05 -11.43
C MET A 206 -8.22 -30.51 -11.12
N SER A 207 -8.99 -31.15 -11.99
CA SER A 207 -9.27 -32.58 -11.95
C SER A 207 -9.00 -33.18 -13.33
N CYS A 208 -8.19 -34.22 -13.40
CA CYS A 208 -7.80 -34.85 -14.65
C CYS A 208 -8.03 -36.35 -14.53
N THR A 209 -8.99 -36.90 -15.26
CA THR A 209 -9.33 -38.34 -15.25
C THR A 209 -8.86 -39.06 -16.51
N SER A 210 -8.39 -38.34 -17.54
CA SER A 210 -7.90 -38.87 -18.81
C SER A 210 -6.61 -38.16 -19.23
N ILE A 211 -5.73 -38.84 -19.97
CA ILE A 211 -4.54 -38.24 -20.61
C ILE A 211 -4.61 -38.28 -22.14
N ALA A 212 -5.80 -38.54 -22.69
CA ALA A 212 -6.03 -38.43 -24.13
C ALA A 212 -5.61 -37.04 -24.61
N ASP A 213 -4.97 -36.96 -25.78
CA ASP A 213 -4.47 -35.70 -26.36
C ASP A 213 -3.46 -34.92 -25.49
N ALA A 214 -2.81 -35.56 -24.52
CA ALA A 214 -1.77 -34.96 -23.68
C ALA A 214 -2.18 -33.59 -23.09
N PRO A 215 -3.17 -33.55 -22.18
CA PRO A 215 -3.71 -32.31 -21.64
C PRO A 215 -2.63 -31.52 -20.90
N LYS A 216 -2.57 -30.23 -21.18
CA LYS A 216 -1.68 -29.29 -20.50
C LYS A 216 -2.41 -28.01 -20.13
N TRP A 217 -1.81 -27.27 -19.22
CA TRP A 217 -2.27 -25.94 -18.87
C TRP A 217 -1.07 -25.01 -18.69
N ALA A 218 -1.28 -23.71 -18.85
CA ALA A 218 -0.25 -22.69 -18.63
C ALA A 218 -0.86 -21.47 -17.95
N LEU A 219 -0.05 -20.78 -17.18
CA LEU A 219 -0.38 -19.47 -16.63
C LEU A 219 0.15 -18.38 -17.55
N ASP A 220 -0.68 -17.43 -17.93
CA ASP A 220 -0.33 -16.31 -18.80
C ASP A 220 0.46 -16.78 -20.04
N ASN A 221 1.76 -16.46 -20.10
CA ASN A 221 2.67 -16.90 -21.16
C ASN A 221 3.81 -17.80 -20.63
N GLU A 222 3.61 -18.42 -19.47
CA GLU A 222 4.57 -19.28 -18.80
C GLU A 222 4.61 -20.71 -19.38
N THR A 223 5.59 -21.49 -18.92
CA THR A 223 5.81 -22.87 -19.34
C THR A 223 4.56 -23.75 -19.16
N GLU A 224 4.17 -24.46 -20.22
CA GLU A 224 3.09 -25.43 -20.18
C GLU A 224 3.37 -26.56 -19.17
N LYS A 225 2.38 -26.87 -18.34
CA LYS A 225 2.41 -27.94 -17.36
C LYS A 225 1.51 -29.08 -17.82
N ALA A 226 2.09 -30.26 -17.97
CA ALA A 226 1.35 -31.47 -18.32
C ALA A 226 0.57 -31.99 -17.12
N LEU A 227 -0.68 -32.42 -17.35
CA LEU A 227 -1.46 -33.14 -16.35
C LEU A 227 -1.15 -34.63 -16.40
N SER A 228 -1.28 -35.30 -15.25
CA SER A 228 -1.14 -36.76 -15.15
C SER A 228 -2.50 -37.43 -14.98
N ALA A 229 -2.58 -38.73 -15.27
CA ALA A 229 -3.81 -39.48 -15.11
C ALA A 229 -4.25 -39.51 -13.64
N THR A 230 -5.49 -39.15 -13.36
CA THR A 230 -6.09 -39.12 -12.00
C THR A 230 -5.49 -38.04 -11.08
N SER A 231 -5.01 -36.92 -11.63
CA SER A 231 -4.53 -35.78 -10.84
C SER A 231 -5.68 -34.92 -10.34
N ILE A 232 -5.73 -34.63 -9.05
CA ILE A 232 -6.62 -33.62 -8.46
C ILE A 232 -5.78 -32.72 -7.56
N PHE A 233 -5.76 -31.43 -7.84
CA PHE A 233 -5.06 -30.44 -7.02
C PHE A 233 -5.81 -29.12 -7.02
N THR A 234 -5.56 -28.28 -6.02
CA THR A 234 -6.06 -26.91 -5.98
C THR A 234 -4.89 -25.98 -5.79
N VAL A 235 -4.81 -24.97 -6.64
CA VAL A 235 -3.84 -23.88 -6.53
C VAL A 235 -4.57 -22.58 -6.26
N TYR A 236 -3.89 -21.65 -5.60
CA TYR A 236 -4.41 -20.31 -5.34
C TYR A 236 -3.71 -19.33 -6.25
N LEU A 237 -4.45 -18.77 -7.21
CA LEU A 237 -3.91 -17.86 -8.22
C LEU A 237 -4.43 -16.46 -7.99
N MET A 238 -3.60 -15.46 -8.30
CA MET A 238 -3.99 -14.07 -8.21
C MET A 238 -5.08 -13.72 -9.22
N ALA A 239 -5.94 -12.78 -8.84
CA ALA A 239 -6.95 -12.20 -9.69
C ALA A 239 -6.32 -11.66 -10.99
N GLY A 240 -6.96 -11.90 -12.12
CA GLY A 240 -6.49 -11.47 -13.44
C GLY A 240 -5.54 -12.44 -14.14
N THR A 241 -5.02 -13.46 -13.43
CA THR A 241 -4.19 -14.52 -14.04
C THR A 241 -4.93 -15.19 -15.19
N ARG A 242 -4.28 -15.37 -16.34
CA ARG A 242 -4.86 -16.10 -17.46
C ARG A 242 -4.45 -17.57 -17.38
N ILE A 243 -5.40 -18.45 -17.60
CA ILE A 243 -5.18 -19.90 -17.68
C ILE A 243 -5.44 -20.31 -19.11
N THR A 244 -4.40 -20.82 -19.77
CA THR A 244 -4.51 -21.41 -21.10
C THR A 244 -4.65 -22.92 -20.96
N LEU A 245 -5.71 -23.48 -21.53
CA LEU A 245 -5.99 -24.92 -21.54
C LEU A 245 -5.63 -25.48 -22.90
N ILE A 246 -4.88 -26.60 -22.91
CA ILE A 246 -4.28 -27.17 -24.11
C ILE A 246 -4.65 -28.65 -24.19
N ALA A 247 -5.03 -29.10 -25.38
CA ALA A 247 -5.18 -30.51 -25.73
C ALA A 247 -4.75 -30.70 -27.18
N GLY A 248 -4.05 -31.80 -27.47
CA GLY A 248 -3.56 -32.12 -28.81
C GLY A 248 -2.49 -31.15 -29.32
N GLY A 249 -1.83 -30.42 -28.42
CA GLY A 249 -0.90 -29.35 -28.76
C GLY A 249 -1.56 -28.05 -29.24
N VAL A 250 -2.89 -27.92 -29.09
CA VAL A 250 -3.65 -26.72 -29.48
C VAL A 250 -4.29 -26.11 -28.23
N SER A 251 -4.27 -24.77 -28.15
CA SER A 251 -5.02 -24.04 -27.13
C SER A 251 -6.52 -24.20 -27.39
N VAL A 252 -7.23 -24.79 -26.44
CA VAL A 252 -8.67 -25.08 -26.51
C VAL A 252 -9.49 -23.97 -25.86
N ALA A 253 -8.98 -23.39 -24.77
CA ALA A 253 -9.64 -22.31 -24.05
C ALA A 253 -8.63 -21.41 -23.33
N MET A 254 -9.03 -20.16 -23.11
CA MET A 254 -8.31 -19.22 -22.25
C MET A 254 -9.30 -18.62 -21.25
N LEU A 255 -9.02 -18.78 -19.96
CA LEU A 255 -9.88 -18.36 -18.86
C LEU A 255 -9.14 -17.33 -18.00
N ALA A 256 -9.86 -16.37 -17.43
CA ALA A 256 -9.27 -15.42 -16.47
C ALA A 256 -9.72 -15.78 -15.05
N VAL A 257 -8.77 -15.78 -14.11
CA VAL A 257 -9.04 -16.02 -12.68
C VAL A 257 -9.66 -14.77 -12.07
N ASN A 258 -10.96 -14.80 -11.77
CA ASN A 258 -11.65 -13.71 -11.05
C ASN A 258 -12.65 -14.22 -10.00
N LYS A 259 -12.72 -15.54 -9.86
CA LYS A 259 -13.60 -16.30 -8.97
C LYS A 259 -13.01 -17.68 -8.78
N THR A 260 -13.61 -18.46 -7.89
CA THR A 260 -13.33 -19.90 -7.80
C THR A 260 -13.58 -20.57 -9.15
N LEU A 261 -12.60 -21.30 -9.67
CA LEU A 261 -12.69 -22.05 -10.92
C LEU A 261 -12.48 -23.55 -10.65
N GLY A 262 -13.33 -24.38 -11.25
CA GLY A 262 -13.15 -25.83 -11.31
C GLY A 262 -12.91 -26.23 -12.74
N LEU A 263 -11.78 -26.87 -13.02
CA LEU A 263 -11.38 -27.30 -14.36
C LEU A 263 -11.29 -28.82 -14.36
N THR A 264 -12.07 -29.46 -15.23
CA THR A 264 -12.05 -30.92 -15.36
C THR A 264 -11.64 -31.34 -16.76
N TYR A 265 -10.74 -32.32 -16.84
CA TYR A 265 -10.34 -32.97 -18.08
C TYR A 265 -10.62 -34.47 -18.03
N ASP A 266 -11.57 -34.93 -18.85
CA ASP A 266 -11.99 -36.33 -18.97
C ASP A 266 -11.82 -36.89 -20.40
N GLY A 267 -11.03 -36.21 -21.23
CA GLY A 267 -10.94 -36.38 -22.67
C GLY A 267 -11.36 -35.12 -23.44
N SER A 268 -12.00 -34.18 -22.73
CA SER A 268 -12.19 -32.79 -23.16
C SER A 268 -12.16 -31.87 -21.94
N TRP A 269 -11.92 -30.58 -22.16
CA TRP A 269 -11.95 -29.59 -21.09
C TRP A 269 -13.38 -29.16 -20.75
N SER A 270 -13.71 -29.10 -19.46
CA SER A 270 -14.97 -28.58 -18.91
C SER A 270 -14.71 -27.65 -17.71
N PHE A 271 -15.50 -26.56 -17.61
CA PHE A 271 -15.28 -25.47 -16.65
C PHE A 271 -16.54 -24.61 -16.41
#